data_AF-A0A972IQ42-F1
#
_entry.id   AF-A0A972IQ42-F1
#
_cell.length_a   1.000
_cell.length_b   1.000
_cell.length_c   1.000
_cell.angle_alpha   90.00
_cell.angle_beta   90.00
_cell.angle_gamma   90.00
#
_symmetry.space_group_name_H-M   'P 1'
#
loop_
_entity.id
_entity.type
_entity.pdbx_description
1 polymer ?
#
loop_
_entity_poly.entity_id
_entity_poly.type
_entity_poly.pdbx_seq_one_letter_code
_entity_poly.pdbx_strand_id
1 'polypeptide(L)'
;MEALKSRNFTVIEDMNIDEEFKEALWKIFSFRGRKSGIPQLDGIVDNLPEEHFFIDTGTVRYLDYYEDIVFEVYTPSSGKALGGGGDYAVKEMAGFGFSMDLRGLAEVAPFNSTMIREQSGKKRRTKYAEVKNPILNGKTVEVTV
;
A
#
# COMPACT_ATOMS: atom_id res chain seq x y z
N MET A 1 -5.18 -8.61 -11.12
CA MET A 1 -4.78 -8.31 -9.73
C MET A 1 -4.24 -9.59 -9.10
N GLU A 2 -2.96 -9.65 -8.73
CA GLU A 2 -2.38 -10.85 -8.09
C GLU A 2 -3.09 -11.24 -6.79
N ALA A 3 -3.53 -10.27 -6.00
CA ALA A 3 -4.31 -10.48 -4.76
C ALA A 3 -5.61 -11.28 -4.95
N LEU A 4 -6.21 -11.24 -6.15
CA LEU A 4 -7.39 -12.04 -6.48
C LEU A 4 -7.04 -13.49 -6.73
N LYS A 5 -5.89 -13.73 -7.38
CA LYS A 5 -5.44 -15.08 -7.74
C LYS A 5 -5.03 -15.89 -6.51
N SER A 6 -4.66 -15.23 -5.42
CA SER A 6 -4.33 -15.88 -4.15
C SER A 6 -5.56 -16.27 -3.32
N ARG A 7 -6.80 -15.91 -3.72
CA ARG A 7 -8.00 -16.36 -3.01
C ARG A 7 -8.28 -17.82 -3.33
N ASN A 8 -8.17 -18.66 -2.31
CA ASN A 8 -8.43 -20.09 -2.42
C ASN A 8 -9.91 -20.39 -2.11
N PHE A 9 -10.78 -20.14 -3.10
CA PHE A 9 -12.22 -20.43 -2.98
C PHE A 9 -12.53 -21.92 -2.84
N THR A 10 -11.62 -22.79 -3.28
CA THR A 10 -11.73 -24.26 -3.11
C THR A 10 -11.84 -24.64 -1.63
N VAL A 11 -11.23 -23.86 -0.73
CA VAL A 11 -11.38 -24.08 0.71
C VAL A 11 -12.84 -23.96 1.14
N ILE A 12 -13.62 -23.01 0.60
CA ILE A 12 -15.05 -22.84 0.93
C ILE A 12 -15.85 -24.00 0.35
N GLU A 13 -15.53 -24.43 -0.88
CA GLU A 13 -16.21 -25.55 -1.56
C GLU A 13 -16.06 -26.86 -0.78
N ASP A 14 -14.85 -27.12 -0.27
CA ASP A 14 -14.49 -28.34 0.45
C ASP A 14 -14.98 -28.37 1.92
N MET A 15 -15.53 -27.27 2.45
CA MET A 15 -16.03 -27.25 3.83
C MET A 15 -17.22 -28.21 4.00
N ASN A 16 -17.21 -28.97 5.09
CA ASN A 16 -18.34 -29.81 5.48
C ASN A 16 -19.41 -29.01 6.24
N ILE A 17 -20.03 -28.05 5.54
CA ILE A 17 -21.08 -27.17 6.05
C ILE A 17 -22.22 -27.10 5.03
N ASP A 18 -23.36 -26.55 5.45
CA ASP A 18 -24.54 -26.41 4.61
C ASP A 18 -24.29 -25.55 3.36
N GLU A 19 -24.91 -25.93 2.23
CA GLU A 19 -24.72 -25.26 0.95
C GLU A 19 -25.25 -23.81 0.95
N GLU A 20 -26.34 -23.52 1.67
CA GLU A 20 -26.84 -22.15 1.82
C GLU A 20 -25.79 -21.27 2.53
N PHE A 21 -25.09 -21.85 3.52
CA PHE A 21 -24.03 -21.17 4.22
C PHE A 21 -22.78 -20.98 3.35
N LYS A 22 -22.43 -21.98 2.51
CA LYS A 22 -21.35 -21.81 1.51
C LYS A 22 -21.67 -20.69 0.53
N GLU A 23 -22.90 -20.62 0.02
CA GLU A 23 -23.32 -19.53 -0.85
C GLU A 23 -23.21 -18.16 -0.17
N ALA A 24 -23.57 -18.07 1.12
CA ALA A 24 -23.42 -16.85 1.90
C ALA A 24 -21.94 -16.44 2.02
N LEU A 25 -21.05 -17.38 2.34
CA LEU A 25 -19.60 -17.15 2.36
C LEU A 25 -19.09 -16.69 0.99
N TRP A 26 -19.51 -17.33 -0.09
CA TRP A 26 -19.16 -16.92 -1.45
C TRP A 26 -19.56 -15.47 -1.74
N LYS A 27 -20.78 -15.06 -1.39
CA LYS A 27 -21.25 -13.68 -1.56
C LYS A 27 -20.37 -12.69 -0.78
N ILE A 28 -20.08 -13.00 0.47
CA ILE A 28 -19.23 -12.16 1.34
C ILE A 28 -17.81 -12.08 0.77
N PHE A 29 -17.17 -13.21 0.46
CA PHE A 29 -15.79 -13.25 -0.01
C PHE A 29 -15.62 -12.71 -1.44
N SER A 30 -16.69 -12.53 -2.21
CA SER A 30 -16.63 -12.04 -3.58
C SER A 30 -16.90 -10.54 -3.70
N PHE A 31 -17.49 -9.92 -2.68
CA PHE A 31 -17.92 -8.53 -2.78
C PHE A 31 -16.74 -7.56 -2.86
N ARG A 32 -16.85 -6.62 -3.81
CA ARG A 32 -16.00 -5.44 -3.97
C ARG A 32 -16.81 -4.25 -4.44
N GLY A 33 -16.63 -3.12 -3.79
CA GLY A 33 -17.29 -1.88 -4.21
C GLY A 33 -17.22 -0.81 -3.13
N ARG A 34 -17.95 0.29 -3.32
CA ARG A 34 -18.01 1.36 -2.31
C ARG A 34 -19.16 1.21 -1.31
N LYS A 35 -20.16 0.38 -1.63
CA LYS A 35 -21.37 0.21 -0.83
C LYS A 35 -21.58 -1.27 -0.52
N SER A 36 -21.14 -1.64 0.67
CA SER A 36 -21.26 -3.00 1.21
C SER A 36 -22.59 -3.24 1.92
N GLY A 37 -23.28 -2.17 2.34
CA GLY A 37 -24.44 -2.26 3.22
C GLY A 37 -24.05 -2.38 4.70
N ILE A 38 -22.75 -2.36 5.03
CA ILE A 38 -22.24 -2.32 6.41
C ILE A 38 -22.00 -0.83 6.75
N PRO A 39 -22.82 -0.22 7.64
CA PRO A 39 -22.79 1.23 7.85
C PRO A 39 -21.42 1.79 8.27
N GLN A 40 -20.66 1.02 9.06
CA GLN A 40 -19.31 1.41 9.49
C GLN A 40 -18.33 1.49 8.29
N LEU A 41 -18.29 0.47 7.43
CA LEU A 41 -17.40 0.46 6.26
C LEU A 41 -17.83 1.47 5.21
N ASP A 42 -19.12 1.55 4.94
CA ASP A 42 -19.69 2.50 3.98
C ASP A 42 -19.41 3.95 4.44
N GLY A 43 -19.56 4.23 5.74
CA GLY A 43 -19.25 5.53 6.33
C GLY A 43 -17.76 5.90 6.23
N ILE A 44 -16.85 4.95 6.44
CA ILE A 44 -15.40 5.19 6.26
C ILE A 44 -15.10 5.54 4.80
N VAL A 45 -15.57 4.70 3.87
CA VAL A 45 -15.23 4.82 2.45
C VAL A 45 -15.89 6.03 1.81
N ASP A 46 -17.06 6.47 2.27
CA ASP A 46 -17.70 7.71 1.80
C ASP A 46 -16.91 8.99 2.11
N ASN A 47 -16.03 8.95 3.12
CA ASN A 47 -15.21 10.08 3.52
C ASN A 47 -13.79 10.05 2.90
N LEU A 48 -13.53 9.11 1.99
CA LEU A 48 -12.23 8.92 1.35
C LEU A 48 -12.31 9.16 -0.17
N PRO A 49 -11.21 9.58 -0.82
CA PRO A 49 -11.16 9.77 -2.28
C PRO A 49 -11.64 8.53 -3.05
N GLU A 50 -12.41 8.76 -4.11
CA GLU A 50 -13.11 7.67 -4.80
C GLU A 50 -12.14 6.71 -5.51
N GLU A 51 -11.11 7.29 -6.08
CA GLU A 51 -10.12 6.66 -6.95
C GLU A 51 -9.11 5.74 -6.23
N HIS A 52 -9.05 5.80 -4.89
CA HIS A 52 -8.00 5.13 -4.11
C HIS A 52 -8.49 4.06 -3.15
N PHE A 53 -9.80 4.02 -2.88
CA PHE A 53 -10.36 3.16 -1.83
C PHE A 53 -11.55 2.36 -2.37
N PHE A 54 -11.70 1.14 -1.90
CA PHE A 54 -12.92 0.35 -2.08
C PHE A 54 -13.00 -0.66 -0.93
N ILE A 55 -14.21 -1.15 -0.67
CA ILE A 55 -14.46 -2.20 0.31
C ILE A 55 -14.28 -3.54 -0.38
N ASP A 56 -13.54 -4.44 0.26
CA ASP A 56 -13.41 -5.84 -0.12
C ASP A 56 -13.58 -6.71 1.12
N THR A 57 -14.79 -7.25 1.29
CA THR A 57 -15.18 -8.03 2.48
C THR A 57 -14.56 -9.42 2.52
N GLY A 58 -13.84 -9.85 1.48
CA GLY A 58 -13.00 -11.04 1.53
C GLY A 58 -11.56 -10.76 1.93
N THR A 59 -11.22 -9.53 2.30
CA THR A 59 -9.89 -9.19 2.84
C THR A 59 -9.79 -9.69 4.27
N VAL A 60 -8.93 -10.67 4.49
CA VAL A 60 -8.65 -11.24 5.81
C VAL A 60 -7.14 -11.22 6.02
N ARG A 61 -6.69 -10.74 7.18
CA ARG A 61 -5.28 -10.78 7.59
C ARG A 61 -5.07 -12.00 8.50
N TYR A 62 -3.94 -12.69 8.34
CA TYR A 62 -3.63 -13.90 9.10
C TYR A 62 -3.12 -13.64 10.53
N LEU A 63 -2.84 -12.38 10.87
CA LEU A 63 -2.32 -12.02 12.19
C LEU A 63 -3.49 -11.86 13.14
N ASP A 64 -3.49 -12.67 14.19
CA ASP A 64 -4.56 -12.80 15.19
C ASP A 64 -4.71 -11.60 16.12
N TYR A 65 -3.80 -10.62 16.04
CA TYR A 65 -3.87 -9.39 16.83
C TYR A 65 -4.83 -8.33 16.28
N TYR A 66 -5.37 -8.53 15.06
CA TYR A 66 -6.36 -7.61 14.50
C TYR A 66 -7.74 -7.87 15.11
N GLU A 67 -8.42 -6.82 15.55
CA GLU A 67 -9.70 -6.95 16.27
C GLU A 67 -10.93 -6.60 15.41
N ASP A 68 -10.79 -5.67 14.46
CA ASP A 68 -11.91 -5.21 13.64
C ASP A 68 -11.44 -4.88 12.21
N ILE A 69 -11.29 -3.59 11.88
CA ILE A 69 -10.99 -3.15 10.52
C ILE A 69 -9.59 -3.59 10.11
N VAL A 70 -9.51 -4.22 8.95
CA VAL A 70 -8.26 -4.49 8.24
C VAL A 70 -8.29 -3.91 6.84
N PHE A 71 -7.12 -3.56 6.33
CA PHE A 71 -6.96 -3.11 4.96
C PHE A 71 -5.63 -3.59 4.36
N GLU A 72 -5.60 -3.64 3.04
CA GLU A 72 -4.44 -4.00 2.26
C GLU A 72 -4.23 -2.97 1.15
N VAL A 73 -2.97 -2.61 0.93
CA VAL A 73 -2.56 -1.61 -0.07
C VAL A 73 -1.98 -2.35 -1.25
N TYR A 74 -2.44 -2.04 -2.45
CA TYR A 74 -2.01 -2.72 -3.67
C TYR A 74 -1.37 -1.75 -4.66
N THR A 75 -0.44 -2.26 -5.46
CA THR A 75 0.01 -1.55 -6.66
C THR A 75 -1.15 -1.42 -7.66
N PRO A 76 -1.41 -0.23 -8.23
CA PRO A 76 -2.48 -0.06 -9.21
C PRO A 76 -2.27 -0.90 -10.49
N SER A 77 -1.01 -1.11 -10.88
CA SER A 77 -0.64 -1.76 -12.15
C SER A 77 -0.68 -3.29 -12.10
N SER A 78 -0.28 -3.91 -11.00
CA SER A 78 -0.19 -5.38 -10.89
C SER A 78 -1.18 -5.97 -9.89
N GLY A 79 -1.64 -5.17 -8.93
CA GLY A 79 -2.44 -5.65 -7.82
C GLY A 79 -1.66 -6.47 -6.81
N LYS A 80 -0.32 -6.41 -6.86
CA LYS A 80 0.57 -6.95 -5.82
C LYS A 80 0.39 -6.13 -4.54
N ALA A 81 0.32 -6.82 -3.40
CA ALA A 81 0.29 -6.19 -2.10
C ALA A 81 1.59 -5.43 -1.83
N LEU A 82 1.47 -4.17 -1.41
CA LEU A 82 2.56 -3.30 -0.97
C LEU A 82 2.58 -3.15 0.55
N GLY A 83 1.54 -3.60 1.24
CA GLY A 83 1.41 -3.37 2.66
C GLY A 83 -0.02 -3.55 3.12
N GLY A 84 -0.24 -3.26 4.39
CA GLY A 84 -1.55 -3.42 5.01
C GLY A 84 -1.48 -3.11 6.48
N GLY A 85 -2.67 -3.00 7.07
CA GLY A 85 -2.84 -2.53 8.42
C GLY A 85 -4.24 -2.76 8.92
N GLY A 86 -4.54 -2.14 10.06
CA GLY A 86 -5.82 -2.27 10.71
C GLY A 86 -5.78 -1.89 12.17
N ASP A 87 -6.90 -2.17 12.83
CA ASP A 87 -7.14 -1.99 14.25
C ASP A 87 -6.56 -3.15 15.07
N TYR A 88 -5.85 -2.83 16.15
CA TYR A 88 -5.25 -3.82 17.04
C TYR A 88 -5.19 -3.31 18.48
N ALA A 89 -5.10 -4.24 19.44
CA ALA A 89 -4.82 -3.91 20.83
C ALA A 89 -3.43 -4.38 21.26
N VAL A 90 -2.75 -3.55 22.05
CA VAL A 90 -1.57 -3.96 22.84
C VAL A 90 -1.93 -3.82 24.30
N LYS A 91 -2.25 -4.95 24.95
CA LYS A 91 -2.83 -4.98 26.30
C LYS A 91 -4.16 -4.21 26.31
N GLU A 92 -4.25 -3.14 27.10
CA GLU A 92 -5.45 -2.30 27.23
C GLU A 92 -5.42 -1.08 26.30
N MET A 93 -4.41 -0.97 25.43
CA MET A 93 -4.25 0.17 24.53
C MET A 93 -4.72 -0.21 23.12
N ALA A 94 -5.80 0.43 22.67
CA ALA A 94 -6.21 0.39 21.27
C ALA A 94 -5.19 1.13 20.38
N GLY A 95 -4.95 0.58 19.19
CA GLY A 95 -4.03 1.09 18.21
C GLY A 95 -4.56 0.88 16.80
N PHE A 96 -4.18 1.77 15.90
CA PHE A 96 -4.47 1.64 14.48
C PHE A 96 -3.21 1.97 13.70
N GLY A 97 -2.82 1.11 12.76
CA GLY A 97 -1.55 1.28 12.07
C GLY A 97 -1.36 0.32 10.92
N PHE A 98 -0.27 0.54 10.19
CA PHE A 98 0.04 -0.22 9.00
C PHE A 98 1.53 -0.29 8.75
N SER A 99 1.91 -1.20 7.86
CA SER A 99 3.27 -1.35 7.37
C SER A 99 3.28 -1.40 5.85
N MET A 100 4.42 -1.03 5.26
CA MET A 100 4.63 -1.05 3.82
C MET A 100 5.96 -1.70 3.46
N ASP A 101 5.95 -2.45 2.37
CA ASP A 101 7.14 -2.91 1.67
C ASP A 101 7.74 -1.76 0.86
N LEU A 102 8.78 -1.14 1.42
CA LEU A 102 9.50 -0.03 0.78
C LEU A 102 10.27 -0.47 -0.47
N ARG A 103 10.66 -1.74 -0.59
CA ARG A 103 11.33 -2.25 -1.79
C ARG A 103 10.32 -2.40 -2.92
N GLY A 104 9.19 -3.04 -2.64
CA GLY A 104 8.08 -3.13 -3.58
C GLY A 104 7.55 -1.76 -4.00
N LEU A 105 7.49 -0.80 -3.06
CA LEU A 105 7.14 0.59 -3.39
C LEU A 105 8.15 1.22 -4.35
N ALA A 106 9.46 1.03 -4.11
CA ALA A 106 10.50 1.60 -4.97
C ALA A 106 10.49 1.05 -6.41
N GLU A 107 9.98 -0.16 -6.62
CA GLU A 107 9.80 -0.73 -7.96
C GLU A 107 8.68 -0.06 -8.75
N VAL A 108 7.67 0.50 -8.07
CA VAL A 108 6.48 1.08 -8.71
C VAL A 108 6.40 2.61 -8.62
N ALA A 109 7.14 3.21 -7.69
CA ALA A 109 7.20 4.65 -7.52
C ALA A 109 8.28 5.24 -8.45
N PRO A 110 7.96 6.25 -9.28
CA PRO A 110 8.96 6.93 -10.08
C PRO A 110 9.87 7.75 -9.16
N PHE A 111 11.05 7.21 -8.82
CA PHE A 111 12.11 7.97 -8.15
C PHE A 111 12.79 8.89 -9.17
N ASN A 112 12.19 10.06 -9.40
CA ASN A 112 12.84 11.14 -10.15
C ASN A 112 13.88 11.84 -9.27
N SER A 113 15.03 11.19 -9.04
CA SER A 113 16.22 11.92 -8.59
C SER A 113 16.98 12.40 -9.82
N THR A 114 16.77 13.66 -10.21
CA THR A 114 17.57 14.28 -11.26
C THR A 114 18.96 14.55 -10.73
N MET A 115 19.90 13.61 -10.90
CA MET A 115 21.31 13.87 -10.66
C MET A 115 21.88 14.72 -11.81
N ILE A 116 22.26 15.97 -11.50
CA ILE A 116 22.96 16.83 -12.44
C ILE A 116 24.45 16.61 -12.25
N ARG A 117 25.10 15.93 -13.20
CA ARG A 117 26.56 15.80 -13.25
C ARG A 117 27.16 16.95 -14.05
N GLU A 118 27.77 17.92 -13.38
CA GLU A 118 28.58 18.95 -14.03
C GLU A 118 30.06 18.56 -14.02
N GLN A 119 30.61 18.26 -15.21
CA GLN A 119 32.07 18.15 -15.40
C GLN A 119 32.63 19.51 -15.79
N SER A 120 33.42 20.14 -14.92
CA SER A 120 34.13 21.40 -15.22
C SER A 120 35.64 21.20 -15.17
N GLY A 121 36.30 21.37 -16.32
CA GLY A 121 37.76 21.25 -16.51
C GLY A 121 38.59 22.44 -16.03
N LYS A 122 38.19 23.15 -14.96
CA LYS A 122 38.89 24.37 -14.47
C LYS A 122 39.46 24.23 -13.05
N LYS A 123 40.49 25.03 -12.76
CA LYS A 123 41.33 25.01 -11.53
C LYS A 123 40.49 24.91 -10.23
N ARG A 124 40.98 24.09 -9.27
CA ARG A 124 40.35 23.70 -7.99
C ARG A 124 39.59 24.78 -7.20
N ARG A 125 40.01 26.05 -7.25
CA ARG A 125 39.45 27.14 -6.42
C ARG A 125 38.13 27.71 -6.98
N THR A 126 37.94 27.68 -8.30
CA THR A 126 36.70 28.10 -8.97
C THR A 126 35.61 27.03 -8.90
N LYS A 127 36.02 25.76 -8.77
CA LYS A 127 35.14 24.58 -8.74
C LYS A 127 34.13 24.57 -7.58
N TYR A 128 34.57 24.96 -6.37
CA TYR A 128 33.69 24.98 -5.18
C TYR A 128 32.74 26.19 -5.16
N ALA A 129 33.09 27.29 -5.84
CA ALA A 129 32.25 28.47 -5.94
C ALA A 129 31.06 28.22 -6.90
N GLU A 130 31.30 27.50 -7.99
CA GLU A 130 30.29 27.20 -9.03
C GLU A 130 29.21 26.22 -8.52
N VAL A 131 29.58 25.25 -7.69
CA VAL A 131 28.64 24.24 -7.17
C VAL A 131 27.84 24.68 -5.94
N LYS A 132 28.20 25.83 -5.34
CA LYS A 132 27.53 26.35 -4.13
C LYS A 132 26.06 26.68 -4.36
N ASN A 133 25.74 27.39 -5.44
CA ASN A 133 24.37 27.79 -5.75
C ASN A 133 23.47 26.58 -6.10
N PRO A 134 23.91 25.59 -6.90
CA PRO A 134 23.17 24.35 -7.09
C PRO A 134 22.89 23.58 -5.78
N ILE A 135 23.88 23.44 -4.90
CA ILE A 135 23.73 22.74 -3.61
C ILE A 135 22.70 23.47 -2.71
N LEU A 136 22.80 24.79 -2.61
CA LEU A 136 21.85 25.59 -1.82
C LEU A 136 20.42 25.52 -2.36
N ASN A 137 20.27 25.20 -3.65
CA ASN A 137 18.98 24.98 -4.31
C ASN A 137 18.53 23.51 -4.31
N GLY A 138 19.15 22.66 -3.48
CA GLY A 138 18.76 21.25 -3.30
C GLY A 138 19.16 20.33 -4.45
N LYS A 139 20.05 20.77 -5.35
CA LYS A 139 20.57 19.93 -6.43
C LYS A 139 21.71 19.05 -5.92
N THR A 140 21.62 17.76 -6.19
CA THR A 140 22.73 16.83 -5.98
C THR A 140 23.84 17.14 -6.98
N VAL A 141 25.04 17.46 -6.49
CA VAL A 141 26.22 17.76 -7.30
C VAL A 141 27.35 16.80 -6.94
N GLU A 142 27.92 16.13 -7.95
CA GLU A 142 29.09 15.28 -7.80
C GLU A 142 30.35 16.05 -8.26
N VAL A 143 31.31 16.27 -7.35
CA VAL A 143 32.56 16.98 -7.66
C VAL A 143 33.70 15.97 -7.82
N THR A 144 33.93 15.47 -9.04
CA THR A 144 35.02 14.50 -9.32
C THR A 144 36.37 15.22 -9.35
N VAL A 145 37.28 14.96 -8.38
CA VAL A 145 38.59 15.65 -8.24
C VAL A 145 39.59 15.28 -9.32
#